data_AF-A0AAV5A0U0-F1
#
_entry.id   AF-A0AAV5A0U0-F1
#
_cell.length_a   1.000
_cell.length_b   1.000
_cell.length_c   1.000
_cell.angle_alpha   90.00
_cell.angle_beta   90.00
_cell.angle_gamma   90.00
#
_symmetry.space_group_name_H-M   'P 1'
#
loop_
_entity.id
_entity.type
_entity.pdbx_description
1 polymer ?
#
loop_
_entity_poly.entity_id
_entity_poly.type
_entity_poly.pdbx_seq_one_letter_code
_entity_poly.pdbx_strand_id
1 'polypeptide(L)'
;MWTIPCEFGCYLLLSLVNDLRALRRPRRFVLLLTGLACLYVLRWFVLPIGAPGSLLGTLSELIRLTFVFFCGSAFHLFRDRISYTRRGAVIAALLLLPLMFSAPLAEPAFAAFGGYLIFWFAFAVRPAPVSLALNRADPSYGLYLYAFPVQNLLALHVPGLSPWSNSAVALIVAGCLGVLSWHAVERPALRRQELVRRVWTRAATALLPVARPTRA
;
A
#
# COMPACT_ATOMS: atom_id res chain seq x y z
N MET A 1 -2.56 -13.65 -1.26
CA MET A 1 -2.41 -13.81 0.20
C MET A 1 -0.98 -14.19 0.64
N TRP A 2 0.06 -13.78 -0.09
CA TRP A 2 1.46 -14.07 0.26
C TRP A 2 2.31 -12.82 0.54
N THR A 3 1.76 -11.61 0.31
CA THR A 3 2.44 -10.34 0.61
C THR A 3 2.15 -9.82 2.01
N ILE A 4 1.06 -10.26 2.66
CA ILE A 4 0.67 -9.81 4.01
C ILE A 4 1.81 -9.95 5.04
N PRO A 5 2.57 -11.06 5.09
CA PRO A 5 3.72 -11.15 6.01
C PRO A 5 4.81 -10.12 5.71
N CYS A 6 5.05 -9.83 4.43
CA CYS A 6 6.04 -8.84 4.01
C CYS A 6 5.57 -7.41 4.36
N GLU A 7 4.29 -7.11 4.18
CA GLU A 7 3.67 -5.85 4.58
C GLU A 7 3.79 -5.64 6.10
N PHE A 8 3.47 -6.66 6.88
CA PHE A 8 3.65 -6.63 8.34
C PHE A 8 5.12 -6.38 8.73
N GLY A 9 6.07 -7.02 8.04
CA GLY A 9 7.51 -6.76 8.22
C GLY A 9 7.89 -5.31 7.96
N CYS A 10 7.32 -4.68 6.92
CA CYS A 10 7.55 -3.27 6.61
C CYS A 10 7.02 -2.34 7.72
N TYR A 11 5.84 -2.63 8.29
CA TYR A 11 5.30 -1.87 9.42
C TYR A 11 6.14 -2.01 10.69
N LEU A 12 6.67 -3.21 10.96
CA LEU A 12 7.55 -3.45 12.08
C LEU A 12 8.88 -2.70 11.91
N LEU A 13 9.48 -2.76 10.72
CA LEU A 13 10.67 -1.99 10.36
C LEU A 13 10.42 -0.48 10.52
N LEU A 14 9.29 0.04 10.01
CA LEU A 14 8.95 1.45 10.15
C LEU A 14 8.83 1.86 11.62
N SER A 15 8.19 1.02 12.45
CA SER A 15 8.03 1.27 13.89
C SER A 15 9.39 1.36 14.58
N LEU A 16 10.26 0.37 14.36
CA LEU A 16 11.62 0.34 14.90
C LEU A 16 12.44 1.57 14.47
N VAL A 17 12.38 1.94 13.19
CA VAL A 17 13.19 3.05 12.67
C VAL A 17 12.62 4.41 13.11
N ASN A 18 11.30 4.52 13.31
CA ASN A 18 10.66 5.74 13.82
C ASN A 18 10.98 5.97 15.31
N ASP A 19 11.00 4.91 16.12
CA ASP A 19 11.35 4.98 17.54
C ASP A 19 12.79 5.45 17.77
N LEU A 20 13.70 5.15 16.82
CA LEU A 20 15.08 5.64 16.82
C LEU A 20 15.22 7.15 16.55
N ARG A 21 14.11 7.92 16.41
CA ARG A 21 14.04 9.34 16.03
C ARG A 21 14.78 9.70 14.73
N ALA A 22 15.40 8.73 14.06
CA ALA A 22 16.28 8.93 12.92
C ALA A 22 15.50 9.38 11.68
N LEU A 23 14.27 8.91 11.50
CA LEU A 23 13.40 9.28 10.37
C LEU A 23 12.70 10.64 10.54
N ARG A 24 12.72 11.23 11.74
CA ARG A 24 12.13 12.57 11.96
C ARG A 24 12.91 13.69 11.26
N ARG A 25 14.13 13.41 10.80
CA ARG A 25 14.96 14.36 10.04
C ARG A 25 14.87 14.05 8.55
N PRO A 26 14.38 14.97 7.69
CA PRO A 26 14.15 14.71 6.28
C PRO A 26 15.43 14.32 5.53
N ARG A 27 16.60 14.82 5.94
CA ARG A 27 17.90 14.45 5.35
C ARG A 27 18.25 12.97 5.54
N ARG A 28 17.98 12.40 6.72
CA ARG A 28 18.26 10.98 7.00
C ARG A 28 17.30 10.06 6.26
N PHE A 29 16.04 10.48 6.13
CA PHE A 29 15.05 9.77 5.32
C PHE A 29 15.46 9.74 3.84
N VAL A 30 15.89 10.88 3.28
CA VAL A 30 16.38 10.93 1.90
C VAL A 30 17.62 10.04 1.72
N LEU A 31 18.56 10.05 2.66
CA LEU A 31 19.73 9.17 2.61
C LEU A 31 19.33 7.68 2.61
N LEU A 32 18.38 7.29 3.47
CA LEU A 32 17.84 5.93 3.50
C LEU A 32 17.19 5.57 2.16
N LEU A 33 16.34 6.45 1.64
CA LEU A 33 15.64 6.24 0.37
C LEU A 33 16.64 6.10 -0.79
N THR A 34 17.68 6.93 -0.83
CA THR A 34 18.76 6.81 -1.82
C THR A 34 19.52 5.49 -1.65
N GLY A 35 19.81 5.07 -0.42
CA GLY A 35 20.43 3.77 -0.15
C GLY A 35 19.57 2.60 -0.65
N LEU A 36 18.25 2.64 -0.39
CA LEU A 36 17.31 1.65 -0.90
C LEU A 36 17.19 1.69 -2.43
N ALA A 37 17.25 2.86 -3.06
CA ALA A 37 17.28 3.00 -4.51
C ALA A 37 18.54 2.35 -5.11
N CYS A 38 19.71 2.57 -4.51
CA CYS A 38 20.95 1.93 -4.92
C CYS A 38 20.87 0.39 -4.78
N LEU A 39 20.33 -0.11 -3.66
CA LEU A 39 20.10 -1.54 -3.47
C LEU A 39 19.11 -2.12 -4.49
N TYR A 40 18.06 -1.38 -4.81
CA TYR A 40 17.08 -1.77 -5.81
C TYR A 40 17.70 -1.86 -7.22
N VAL A 41 18.60 -0.94 -7.57
CA VAL A 41 19.36 -1.01 -8.83
C VAL A 41 20.33 -2.19 -8.80
N LEU A 42 21.08 -2.37 -7.71
CA LEU A 42 22.03 -3.49 -7.55
C LEU A 42 21.34 -4.86 -7.66
N ARG A 43 20.13 -4.99 -7.10
CA ARG A 43 19.27 -6.17 -7.22
C ARG A 43 19.09 -6.59 -8.68
N TRP A 44 18.94 -5.65 -9.61
CA TRP A 44 18.76 -5.95 -11.03
C TRP A 44 19.98 -6.64 -11.65
N PHE A 45 21.19 -6.35 -11.16
CA PHE A 45 22.43 -6.90 -11.66
C PHE A 45 22.87 -8.20 -10.95
N VAL A 46 22.50 -8.36 -9.68
CA VAL A 46 23.08 -9.40 -8.79
C VAL A 46 22.09 -10.50 -8.42
N LEU A 47 20.79 -10.19 -8.34
CA LEU A 47 19.80 -11.12 -7.79
C LEU A 47 18.95 -11.77 -8.89
N PRO A 48 18.68 -13.08 -8.82
CA PRO A 48 17.78 -13.74 -9.75
C PRO A 48 16.36 -13.21 -9.56
N ILE A 49 15.84 -12.55 -10.60
CA ILE A 49 14.51 -11.95 -10.61
C ILE A 49 13.48 -13.02 -10.99
N GLY A 50 12.39 -13.13 -10.22
CA GLY A 50 11.28 -14.03 -10.59
C GLY A 50 11.53 -15.52 -10.30
N ALA A 51 12.43 -15.85 -9.36
CA ALA A 51 12.65 -17.21 -8.87
C ALA A 51 11.99 -17.42 -7.48
N PRO A 52 10.64 -17.53 -7.41
CA PRO A 52 9.93 -17.76 -6.15
C PRO A 52 10.39 -19.07 -5.51
N GLY A 53 10.75 -19.04 -4.23
CA GLY A 53 11.19 -20.21 -3.46
C GLY A 53 12.69 -20.29 -3.16
N SER A 54 13.52 -19.45 -3.80
CA SER A 54 14.94 -19.32 -3.44
C SER A 54 15.16 -18.23 -2.37
N LEU A 55 16.13 -18.42 -1.47
CA LEU A 55 16.49 -17.39 -0.47
C LEU A 55 16.83 -16.05 -1.13
N LEU A 56 17.57 -16.08 -2.24
CA LEU A 56 17.93 -14.89 -3.02
C LEU A 56 16.71 -14.22 -3.69
N GLY A 57 15.74 -15.02 -4.15
CA GLY A 57 14.47 -14.52 -4.66
C GLY A 57 13.68 -13.78 -3.58
N THR A 58 13.53 -14.37 -2.39
CA THR A 58 12.84 -13.73 -1.26
C THR A 58 13.51 -12.41 -0.84
N LEU A 59 14.85 -12.35 -0.83
CA LEU A 59 15.58 -11.11 -0.57
C LEU A 59 15.31 -10.05 -1.64
N SER A 60 15.27 -10.43 -2.92
CA SER A 60 14.91 -9.55 -4.04
C SER A 60 13.51 -8.94 -3.85
N GLU A 61 12.53 -9.76 -3.45
CA GLU A 61 11.17 -9.32 -3.15
C GLU A 61 11.11 -8.37 -1.96
N LEU A 62 11.83 -8.67 -0.87
CA LEU A 62 11.90 -7.81 0.31
C LEU A 62 12.51 -6.44 -0.01
N ILE A 63 13.59 -6.39 -0.80
CA ILE A 63 14.20 -5.13 -1.25
C ILE A 63 13.19 -4.31 -2.07
N ARG A 64 12.49 -4.96 -3.02
CA ARG A 64 11.45 -4.29 -3.82
C ARG A 64 10.35 -3.71 -2.94
N LEU A 65 9.75 -4.53 -2.08
CA LEU A 65 8.62 -4.14 -1.24
C LEU A 65 9.01 -3.03 -0.26
N THR A 66 10.20 -3.14 0.35
CA THR A 66 10.73 -2.10 1.25
C THR A 66 10.93 -0.79 0.49
N PHE A 67 11.55 -0.83 -0.68
CA PHE A 67 11.75 0.38 -1.48
C PHE A 67 10.43 1.08 -1.83
N VAL A 68 9.44 0.34 -2.36
CA VAL A 68 8.13 0.90 -2.73
C VAL A 68 7.39 1.44 -1.49
N PHE A 69 7.46 0.74 -0.36
CA PHE A 69 6.87 1.19 0.91
C PHE A 69 7.48 2.51 1.40
N PHE A 70 8.81 2.64 1.34
CA PHE A 70 9.50 3.88 1.72
C PHE A 70 9.25 5.01 0.72
N CYS A 71 9.08 4.73 -0.58
CA CYS A 71 8.59 5.73 -1.54
C CYS A 71 7.21 6.27 -1.13
N GLY A 72 6.27 5.40 -0.76
CA GLY A 72 4.96 5.81 -0.23
C GLY A 72 5.08 6.64 1.05
N SER A 73 5.94 6.21 1.97
CA SER A 73 6.23 6.93 3.22
C SER A 73 6.84 8.32 2.96
N ALA A 74 7.60 8.49 1.88
CA ALA A 74 8.15 9.78 1.48
C ALA A 74 7.05 10.80 1.16
N PHE A 75 5.99 10.38 0.46
CA PHE A 75 4.83 11.24 0.20
C PHE A 75 4.16 11.72 1.48
N HIS A 76 4.07 10.85 2.49
CA HIS A 76 3.54 11.24 3.80
C HIS A 76 4.46 12.21 4.54
N LEU A 77 5.77 11.96 4.56
CA LEU A 77 6.74 12.80 5.26
C LEU A 77 6.87 14.20 4.62
N PHE A 78 6.80 14.28 3.30
CA PHE A 78 6.91 15.53 2.53
C PHE A 78 5.56 16.13 2.13
N ARG A 79 4.46 15.67 2.73
CA ARG A 79 3.10 16.12 2.40
C ARG A 79 2.90 17.63 2.44
N ASP A 80 3.59 18.33 3.34
CA ASP A 80 3.47 19.79 3.49
C ASP A 80 4.26 20.57 2.43
N ARG A 81 5.17 19.89 1.72
CA ARG A 81 5.99 20.47 0.64
C ARG A 81 5.51 20.09 -0.75
N ILE A 82 4.81 18.96 -0.89
CA ILE A 82 4.33 18.47 -2.18
C ILE A 82 2.99 19.11 -2.49
N SER A 83 2.96 19.97 -3.50
CA SER A 83 1.71 20.52 -4.04
C SER A 83 1.17 19.61 -5.14
N TYR A 84 -0.03 19.07 -4.96
CA TYR A 84 -0.73 18.25 -5.95
C TYR A 84 -1.45 19.14 -6.97
N THR A 85 -0.76 19.50 -8.05
CA THR A 85 -1.30 20.40 -9.09
C THR A 85 -1.54 19.65 -10.40
N ARG A 86 -2.47 20.16 -11.23
CA ARG A 86 -2.72 19.59 -12.57
C ARG A 86 -1.46 19.60 -13.45
N ARG A 87 -0.65 20.66 -13.35
CA ARG A 87 0.64 20.74 -14.08
C ARG A 87 1.60 19.65 -13.63
N GLY A 88 1.73 19.45 -12.32
CA GLY A 88 2.54 18.37 -11.75
C GLY A 88 2.06 16.98 -12.20
N ALA A 89 0.75 16.77 -12.30
CA ALA A 89 0.18 15.52 -12.78
C ALA A 89 0.52 15.25 -14.26
N VAL A 90 0.42 16.26 -15.13
CA VAL A 90 0.82 16.12 -16.54
C VAL A 90 2.31 15.79 -16.64
N ILE A 91 3.17 16.47 -15.89
CA ILE A 91 4.61 16.19 -15.87
C ILE A 91 4.87 14.76 -15.38
N ALA A 92 4.22 14.34 -14.30
CA ALA A 92 4.36 12.99 -13.76
C ALA A 92 3.92 11.93 -14.78
N ALA A 93 2.81 12.14 -15.50
CA ALA A 93 2.34 11.23 -16.54
C ALA A 93 3.33 11.16 -17.73
N LEU A 94 3.84 12.30 -18.18
CA LEU A 94 4.82 12.38 -19.27
C LEU A 94 6.14 11.70 -18.93
N LEU A 95 6.57 11.76 -17.66
CA LEU A 95 7.77 11.06 -17.18
C LEU A 95 7.50 9.57 -16.98
N LEU A 96 6.32 9.20 -16.48
CA LEU A 96 5.98 7.81 -16.20
C LEU A 96 5.94 6.95 -17.47
N LEU A 97 5.24 7.41 -18.51
CA LEU A 97 5.01 6.66 -19.74
C LEU A 97 6.27 6.07 -20.38
N PRO A 98 7.32 6.85 -20.70
CA PRO A 98 8.54 6.30 -21.30
C PRO A 98 9.29 5.36 -20.33
N LEU A 99 9.23 5.62 -19.03
CA LEU A 99 9.91 4.81 -18.01
C LEU A 99 9.27 3.42 -17.85
N MET A 100 7.99 3.25 -18.20
CA MET A 100 7.33 1.93 -18.20
C MET A 100 7.93 0.96 -19.22
N PHE A 101 8.58 1.45 -20.27
CA PHE A 101 9.24 0.60 -21.28
C PHE A 101 10.62 0.10 -20.85
N SER A 102 11.12 0.54 -19.70
CA SER A 102 12.37 0.07 -19.11
C SER A 102 12.08 -0.75 -17.86
N ALA A 103 12.25 -2.08 -17.94
CA ALA A 103 12.00 -3.00 -16.84
C ALA A 103 12.67 -2.60 -15.50
N PRO A 104 13.96 -2.17 -15.44
CA PRO A 104 14.57 -1.76 -14.18
C PRO A 104 14.00 -0.44 -13.64
N LEU A 105 13.50 0.45 -14.50
CA LEU A 105 12.99 1.76 -14.10
C LEU A 105 11.48 1.78 -13.90
N ALA A 106 10.76 0.79 -14.40
CA ALA A 106 9.31 0.79 -14.41
C ALA A 106 8.72 0.85 -13.00
N GLU A 107 9.13 -0.06 -12.10
CA GLU A 107 8.65 -0.07 -10.73
C GLU A 107 8.99 1.21 -9.94
N PRO A 108 10.24 1.72 -9.92
CA PRO A 108 10.55 2.96 -9.21
C PRO A 108 9.86 4.19 -9.82
N ALA A 109 9.72 4.23 -11.14
CA ALA A 109 8.96 5.28 -11.81
C ALA A 109 7.49 5.23 -11.40
N PHE A 110 6.89 4.04 -11.33
CA PHE A 110 5.52 3.88 -10.87
C PHE A 110 5.35 4.27 -9.40
N ALA A 111 6.27 3.85 -8.52
CA ALA A 111 6.23 4.20 -7.11
C ALA A 111 6.30 5.72 -6.87
N ALA A 112 7.10 6.45 -7.67
CA ALA A 112 7.22 7.89 -7.57
C ALA A 112 6.12 8.63 -8.36
N PHE A 113 6.12 8.52 -9.69
CA PHE A 113 5.21 9.30 -10.54
C PHE A 113 3.78 8.76 -10.51
N GLY A 114 3.62 7.43 -10.52
CA GLY A 114 2.31 6.79 -10.33
C GLY A 114 1.70 7.12 -8.97
N GLY A 115 2.50 7.09 -7.90
CA GLY A 115 2.09 7.55 -6.57
C GLY A 115 1.60 9.00 -6.56
N TYR A 116 2.34 9.92 -7.19
CA TYR A 116 1.91 11.31 -7.33
C TYR A 116 0.58 11.43 -8.08
N LEU A 117 0.42 10.70 -9.19
CA LEU A 117 -0.83 10.69 -9.98
C LEU A 117 -2.01 10.17 -9.17
N ILE A 118 -1.83 9.11 -8.38
CA ILE A 118 -2.85 8.55 -7.49
C ILE A 118 -3.27 9.60 -6.45
N PHE A 119 -2.33 10.25 -5.77
CA PHE A 119 -2.66 11.29 -4.79
C PHE A 119 -3.29 12.53 -5.42
N TRP A 120 -2.77 12.97 -6.58
CA TRP A 120 -3.38 14.05 -7.33
C TRP A 120 -4.82 13.70 -7.71
N PHE A 121 -5.07 12.50 -8.22
CA PHE A 121 -6.43 12.05 -8.54
C PHE A 121 -7.32 12.02 -7.29
N ALA A 122 -6.82 11.46 -6.19
CA ALA A 122 -7.56 11.35 -4.93
C ALA A 122 -7.95 12.71 -4.33
N PHE A 123 -7.11 13.74 -4.47
CA PHE A 123 -7.36 15.06 -3.89
C PHE A 123 -7.97 16.08 -4.85
N ALA A 124 -7.70 15.98 -6.15
CA ALA A 124 -8.14 16.96 -7.15
C ALA A 124 -9.45 16.57 -7.85
N VAL A 125 -9.80 15.28 -7.90
CA VAL A 125 -11.02 14.81 -8.55
C VAL A 125 -12.13 14.70 -7.52
N ARG A 126 -13.30 15.29 -7.81
CA ARG A 126 -14.47 15.19 -6.93
C ARG A 126 -14.90 13.72 -6.83
N PRO A 127 -15.19 13.22 -5.61
CA PRO A 127 -15.59 11.83 -5.44
C PRO A 127 -16.88 11.55 -6.22
N ALA A 128 -16.84 10.54 -7.08
CA ALA A 128 -18.04 10.07 -7.77
C ALA A 128 -19.06 9.52 -6.76
N PRO A 129 -20.37 9.49 -7.09
CA PRO A 129 -21.39 8.89 -6.24
C PRO A 129 -21.07 7.45 -5.82
N VAL A 130 -20.43 6.68 -6.72
CA VAL A 130 -19.96 5.32 -6.45
C VAL A 130 -18.87 5.30 -5.38
N SER A 131 -17.94 6.26 -5.39
CA SER A 131 -16.91 6.38 -4.34
C SER A 131 -17.53 6.72 -2.98
N LEU A 132 -18.60 7.53 -2.95
CA LEU A 132 -19.34 7.83 -1.72
C LEU A 132 -20.08 6.59 -1.18
N ALA A 133 -20.62 5.74 -2.06
CA ALA A 133 -21.23 4.48 -1.66
C ALA A 133 -20.19 3.48 -1.12
N LEU A 134 -19.03 3.36 -1.79
CA LEU A 134 -17.90 2.53 -1.38
C LEU A 134 -17.24 3.01 -0.07
N ASN A 135 -17.39 4.27 0.32
CA ASN A 135 -16.96 4.73 1.64
C ASN A 135 -17.90 4.27 2.77
N ARG A 136 -19.15 3.87 2.46
CA ARG A 136 -20.13 3.40 3.46
C ARG A 136 -20.10 1.88 3.63
N ALA A 137 -19.85 1.17 2.54
CA ALA A 137 -19.51 -0.23 2.53
C ALA A 137 -18.17 -0.35 1.83
N ASP A 138 -17.11 -0.76 2.53
CA ASP A 138 -15.76 -0.85 2.01
C ASP A 138 -15.45 -2.29 1.58
N PRO A 139 -15.91 -2.76 0.40
CA PRO A 139 -15.68 -4.12 -0.06
C PRO A 139 -14.25 -4.31 -0.57
N SER A 140 -13.37 -3.31 -0.49
CA SER A 140 -12.06 -3.34 -1.13
C SER A 140 -11.21 -4.51 -0.62
N TYR A 141 -11.29 -4.79 0.67
CA TYR A 141 -10.60 -5.91 1.29
C TYR A 141 -11.14 -7.26 0.81
N GLY A 142 -12.46 -7.45 0.84
CA GLY A 142 -13.09 -8.66 0.32
C GLY A 142 -12.83 -8.86 -1.17
N LEU A 143 -12.88 -7.80 -1.98
CA LEU A 143 -12.55 -7.85 -3.40
C LEU A 143 -11.10 -8.32 -3.62
N TYR A 144 -10.14 -7.78 -2.85
CA TYR A 144 -8.74 -8.24 -2.86
C TYR A 144 -8.62 -9.73 -2.51
N LEU A 145 -9.39 -10.20 -1.52
CA LEU A 145 -9.36 -11.58 -1.05
C LEU A 145 -9.93 -12.56 -2.09
N TYR A 146 -11.06 -12.21 -2.71
CA TYR A 146 -11.82 -13.11 -3.57
C TYR A 146 -11.47 -13.01 -5.06
N ALA A 147 -10.86 -11.91 -5.53
CA ALA A 147 -10.58 -11.74 -6.96
C ALA A 147 -9.70 -12.88 -7.53
N PHE A 148 -8.60 -13.21 -6.85
CA PHE A 148 -7.69 -14.26 -7.30
C PHE A 148 -8.33 -15.67 -7.35
N PRO A 149 -8.96 -16.19 -6.28
CA PRO A 149 -9.59 -17.52 -6.36
C PRO A 149 -10.74 -17.55 -7.38
N VAL A 150 -11.52 -16.48 -7.51
CA VAL A 150 -12.57 -16.39 -8.53
C VAL A 150 -11.97 -16.46 -9.94
N GLN A 151 -10.90 -15.72 -10.22
CA GLN A 151 -10.22 -15.78 -11.53
C GLN A 151 -9.67 -17.18 -11.84
N ASN A 152 -9.13 -17.88 -10.84
CA ASN A 152 -8.65 -19.26 -11.03
C ASN A 152 -9.81 -20.23 -11.29
N LEU A 153 -10.91 -20.11 -10.54
CA LEU A 153 -12.10 -20.94 -10.77
C LEU A 153 -12.68 -20.72 -12.16
N LEU A 154 -12.75 -19.47 -12.63
CA LEU A 154 -13.19 -19.14 -13.99
C LEU A 154 -12.24 -19.71 -15.04
N ALA A 155 -10.92 -19.60 -14.84
CA ALA A 155 -9.93 -20.18 -15.76
C ALA A 155 -10.01 -21.71 -15.83
N LEU A 156 -10.33 -22.38 -14.71
CA LEU A 156 -10.47 -23.83 -14.64
C LEU A 156 -11.79 -24.35 -15.25
N HIS A 157 -12.90 -23.66 -15.01
CA HIS A 157 -14.24 -24.15 -15.37
C HIS A 157 -14.80 -23.54 -16.66
N VAL A 158 -14.22 -22.45 -17.15
CA VAL A 158 -14.61 -21.78 -18.40
C VAL A 158 -13.40 -21.70 -19.34
N PRO A 159 -12.94 -22.84 -19.88
CA PRO A 159 -11.79 -22.86 -20.78
C PRO A 159 -12.07 -22.02 -22.03
N GLY A 160 -11.09 -21.24 -22.47
CA GLY A 160 -11.21 -20.33 -23.62
C GLY A 160 -11.75 -18.93 -23.27
N LEU A 161 -12.07 -18.66 -22.00
CA LEU A 161 -12.42 -17.31 -21.57
C LEU A 161 -11.21 -16.38 -21.74
N SER A 162 -11.38 -15.29 -22.49
CA SER A 162 -10.30 -14.32 -22.68
C SER A 162 -9.87 -13.69 -21.34
N PRO A 163 -8.61 -13.25 -21.17
CA PRO A 163 -8.16 -12.59 -19.94
C PRO A 163 -9.00 -11.37 -19.56
N TRP A 164 -9.50 -10.62 -20.55
CA TRP A 164 -10.37 -9.46 -20.35
C TRP A 164 -11.75 -9.87 -19.85
N SER A 165 -12.34 -10.89 -20.46
CA SER A 165 -13.62 -11.46 -20.03
C SER A 165 -13.53 -12.06 -18.63
N ASN A 166 -12.44 -12.79 -18.34
CA ASN A 166 -12.16 -13.32 -17.01
C ASN A 166 -12.08 -12.18 -15.97
N SER A 167 -11.32 -11.12 -16.29
CA SER A 167 -11.18 -9.98 -15.38
C SER A 167 -12.50 -9.26 -15.14
N ALA A 168 -13.32 -9.07 -16.17
CA ALA A 168 -14.63 -8.43 -16.04
C ALA A 168 -15.60 -9.26 -15.19
N VAL A 169 -15.69 -10.57 -15.44
CA VAL A 169 -16.56 -11.47 -14.67
C VAL A 169 -16.06 -11.58 -13.23
N ALA A 170 -14.75 -11.73 -13.04
CA ALA A 170 -14.16 -11.79 -11.71
C ALA A 170 -14.40 -10.51 -10.90
N LEU A 171 -14.31 -9.33 -11.53
CA LEU A 171 -14.58 -8.06 -10.86
C LEU A 171 -16.02 -8.01 -10.32
N ILE A 172 -16.99 -8.47 -11.12
CA ILE A 172 -18.40 -8.50 -10.71
C ILE A 172 -18.60 -9.51 -9.57
N VAL A 173 -18.16 -10.76 -9.77
CA VAL A 173 -18.37 -11.84 -8.80
C VAL A 173 -17.63 -11.56 -7.49
N ALA A 174 -16.35 -11.23 -7.54
CA ALA A 174 -15.57 -10.91 -6.36
C ALA A 174 -16.03 -9.59 -5.70
N GLY A 175 -16.56 -8.64 -6.48
CA GLY A 175 -17.19 -7.43 -5.95
C GLY A 175 -18.42 -7.74 -5.12
N CYS A 176 -19.32 -8.59 -5.63
CA CYS A 176 -20.48 -9.06 -4.88
C CYS A 176 -20.07 -9.81 -3.61
N LEU A 177 -19.09 -10.72 -3.70
CA LEU A 177 -18.56 -11.42 -2.53
C LEU A 177 -17.91 -10.47 -1.53
N GLY A 178 -17.20 -9.44 -1.99
CA GLY A 178 -16.60 -8.43 -1.14
C GLY A 178 -17.63 -7.61 -0.37
N VAL A 179 -18.74 -7.22 -1.02
CA VAL A 179 -19.85 -6.54 -0.34
C VAL A 179 -20.51 -7.46 0.69
N LEU A 180 -20.74 -8.74 0.36
CA LEU A 180 -21.28 -9.71 1.31
C LEU A 180 -20.36 -9.91 2.51
N SER A 181 -19.06 -10.06 2.28
CA SER A 181 -18.03 -10.14 3.33
C SER A 181 -18.03 -8.92 4.23
N TRP A 182 -18.12 -7.73 3.64
CA TRP A 182 -18.19 -6.49 4.41
C TRP A 182 -19.35 -6.50 5.41
N HIS A 183 -20.55 -6.86 4.95
CA HIS A 183 -21.73 -6.86 5.79
C HIS A 183 -21.76 -8.01 6.82
N ALA A 184 -21.28 -9.20 6.44
CA ALA A 184 -21.35 -10.40 7.27
C ALA A 184 -20.18 -10.53 8.26
N VAL A 185 -18.99 -10.06 7.90
CA VAL A 185 -17.75 -10.35 8.63
C VAL A 185 -17.02 -9.07 9.04
N GLU A 186 -16.63 -8.24 8.08
CA GLU A 186 -15.68 -7.14 8.34
C GLU A 186 -16.31 -6.03 9.20
N ARG A 187 -17.51 -5.56 8.83
CA ARG A 187 -18.20 -4.50 9.59
C ARG A 187 -18.52 -4.93 11.03
N PRO A 188 -19.02 -6.15 11.31
CA PRO A 188 -19.14 -6.64 12.69
C PRO A 188 -17.81 -6.74 13.43
N ALA A 189 -16.75 -7.23 12.78
CA ALA A 189 -15.44 -7.37 13.40
C ALA A 189 -14.82 -6.01 13.79
N LEU A 190 -14.86 -5.03 12.89
CA LEU A 190 -14.35 -3.68 13.13
C LEU A 190 -15.07 -2.99 14.31
N ARG A 191 -16.40 -3.16 14.41
CA ARG A 191 -17.17 -2.64 15.56
C ARG A 191 -16.70 -3.23 16.89
N ARG A 192 -16.38 -4.54 16.92
CA ARG A 192 -15.85 -5.20 18.12
C ARG A 192 -14.43 -4.72 18.44
N GLN A 193 -13.59 -4.55 17.42
CA GLN A 193 -12.23 -4.02 17.59
C GLN A 193 -12.24 -2.60 18.18
N GLU A 194 -13.15 -1.72 17.74
CA GLU A 194 -13.29 -0.38 18.33
C GLU A 194 -13.63 -0.43 19.81
N LEU A 195 -14.52 -1.34 20.22
CA LEU A 195 -14.88 -1.53 21.64
C LEU A 195 -13.67 -1.99 22.45
N VAL A 196 -12.95 -2.99 21.97
CA VAL A 196 -11.71 -3.48 22.61
C VAL A 196 -10.69 -2.35 22.71
N ARG A 197 -10.43 -1.62 21.62
CA ARG A 197 -9.50 -0.49 21.61
C ARG A 197 -9.86 0.55 22.66
N ARG A 198 -11.15 0.94 22.78
CA ARG A 198 -11.63 1.91 23.78
C ARG A 198 -11.39 1.43 25.21
N VAL A 199 -11.56 0.13 25.50
CA VAL A 199 -11.27 -0.45 26.81
C VAL A 199 -9.77 -0.36 27.11
N TRP A 200 -8.92 -0.74 26.15
CA TRP A 200 -7.46 -0.66 26.29
C TRP A 200 -6.95 0.76 26.47
N THR A 201 -7.42 1.76 25.70
CA THR A 201 -7.00 3.16 25.89
C THR A 201 -7.43 3.68 27.25
N ARG A 202 -8.63 3.35 27.73
CA ARG A 202 -9.08 3.75 29.07
C ARG A 202 -8.22 3.13 30.16
N ALA A 203 -7.92 1.84 30.06
CA ALA A 203 -7.04 1.14 31.01
C ALA A 203 -5.62 1.73 31.00
N ALA A 204 -5.04 1.97 29.82
CA ALA A 204 -3.72 2.58 29.67
C ALA A 204 -3.67 4.02 30.22
N THR A 205 -4.74 4.80 30.04
CA THR A 205 -4.83 6.17 30.58
C THR A 205 -5.01 6.17 32.10
N ALA A 206 -5.70 5.18 32.66
CA ALA A 206 -5.86 5.01 34.11
C ALA A 206 -4.57 4.54 34.81
N LEU A 207 -3.71 3.81 34.10
CA LEU A 207 -2.42 3.32 34.61
C LEU A 207 -1.28 4.34 34.50
N LEU A 208 -1.43 5.39 33.69
CA LEU A 208 -0.44 6.46 33.62
C LEU A 208 -0.68 7.46 34.76
N PRO A 209 0.25 7.62 35.72
CA PRO A 209 0.11 8.63 36.75
C PRO A 209 0.11 10.00 36.07
N VAL A 210 -0.98 10.76 36.26
CA VAL A 210 -1.06 12.15 35.83
C VAL A 210 0.10 12.91 36.47
N ALA A 211 1.16 13.15 35.70
CA ALA A 211 2.26 14.01 36.14
C ALA A 211 1.67 15.40 36.40
N ARG A 212 1.51 15.74 37.68
CA ARG A 212 1.06 17.07 38.08
C ARG A 212 2.09 18.09 37.57
N PRO A 213 1.67 19.17 36.89
CA PRO A 213 2.61 20.22 36.51
C PRO A 213 3.14 20.85 37.80
N THR A 214 4.44 20.72 38.04
CA THR A 214 5.16 21.49 39.06
C THR A 214 5.12 22.96 38.63
N ARG A 215 4.30 23.75 39.32
CA ARG A 215 4.37 25.22 39.24
C ARG A 215 5.72 25.65 39.81
N ALA A 216 6.52 26.34 39.01
CA ALA A 216 7.63 27.17 39.43
C ALA A 216 7.38 28.58 38.88
#